data_AF-A0AAW1HFC6-F1
#
_entry.id   AF-A0AAW1HFC6-F1
#
_cell.length_a   1.000
_cell.length_b   1.000
_cell.length_c   1.000
_cell.angle_alpha   90.00
_cell.angle_beta   90.00
_cell.angle_gamma   90.00
#
_symmetry.space_group_name_H-M   'P 1'
#
loop_
_entity.id
_entity.type
_entity.pdbx_description
1 polymer ?
#
loop_
_entity_poly.entity_id
_entity_poly.type
_entity_poly.pdbx_seq_one_letter_code
_entity_poly.pdbx_strand_id
1 'polypeptide(L)'
;MPQNALKYKKRAEKRGRPRKTSTHMNRRILLAIKKDPFASSSKILTEVDADISARTDKRRLLEFHIKSRSPRKVPLLQKRHLKNGLGIFCAPTY
;
A
#
# COMPACT_ATOMS: atom_id res chain seq x y z
N MET A 1 -24.18 -28.65 -2.94
CA MET A 1 -24.88 -27.44 -3.45
C MET A 1 -26.29 -27.88 -3.84
N PRO A 2 -27.36 -27.18 -3.44
CA PRO A 2 -28.71 -27.60 -3.80
C PRO A 2 -28.92 -27.42 -5.32
N GLN A 3 -29.00 -28.53 -6.06
CA GLN A 3 -29.10 -28.54 -7.52
C GLN A 3 -30.49 -28.14 -8.05
N ASN A 4 -31.53 -28.16 -7.20
CA ASN A 4 -32.93 -27.96 -7.60
C ASN A 4 -33.51 -26.59 -7.18
N ALA A 5 -32.69 -25.67 -6.67
CA ALA A 5 -33.18 -24.39 -6.17
C ALA A 5 -33.20 -23.32 -7.27
N LEU A 6 -34.35 -23.15 -7.95
CA LEU A 6 -34.55 -22.21 -9.08
C LEU A 6 -34.16 -20.75 -8.79
N LYS A 7 -34.17 -20.32 -7.52
CA LYS A 7 -33.88 -18.94 -7.09
C LYS A 7 -32.60 -18.79 -6.27
N TYR A 8 -31.80 -19.85 -6.11
CA TYR A 8 -30.60 -19.77 -5.28
C TYR A 8 -29.55 -18.86 -5.93
N LYS A 9 -29.10 -17.84 -5.18
CA LYS A 9 -27.94 -17.01 -5.54
C LYS A 9 -26.93 -17.09 -4.40
N LYS A 10 -25.67 -17.42 -4.75
CA LYS A 10 -24.56 -17.43 -3.78
C LYS A 10 -24.35 -16.01 -3.27
N ARG A 11 -24.66 -15.78 -1.99
CA ARG A 11 -24.36 -14.52 -1.30
C ARG A 11 -22.98 -14.63 -0.64
N ALA A 12 -22.31 -13.51 -0.48
CA ALA A 12 -21.10 -13.47 0.34
C ALA A 12 -21.46 -13.88 1.78
N GLU A 13 -20.68 -14.78 2.36
CA GLU A 13 -20.85 -15.15 3.76
C GLU A 13 -20.59 -13.94 4.65
N LYS A 14 -21.58 -13.56 5.47
CA LYS A 14 -21.51 -12.42 6.39
C LYS A 14 -21.23 -12.85 7.84
N ARG A 15 -20.81 -14.10 8.06
CA ARG A 15 -20.56 -14.63 9.41
C ARG A 15 -19.28 -14.01 9.98
N GLY A 16 -19.29 -13.71 11.28
CA GLY A 16 -18.13 -13.20 12.03
C GLY A 16 -18.19 -11.71 12.37
N ARG A 17 -17.19 -11.24 13.10
CA ARG A 17 -17.10 -9.84 13.55
C ARG A 17 -16.68 -8.92 12.39
N PRO A 18 -17.35 -7.77 12.19
CA PRO A 18 -16.94 -6.82 11.16
C PRO A 18 -15.52 -6.30 11.41
N ARG A 19 -14.84 -5.95 10.31
CA ARG A 19 -13.50 -5.37 10.35
C ARG A 19 -13.59 -3.91 10.81
N LYS A 20 -12.59 -3.47 11.57
CA LYS A 20 -12.46 -2.06 11.97
C LYS A 20 -12.10 -1.12 10.80
N THR A 21 -11.58 -1.65 9.69
CA THR A 21 -11.22 -0.85 8.51
C THR A 21 -12.35 -0.83 7.49
N SER A 22 -12.69 0.37 7.01
CA SER A 22 -13.55 0.56 5.84
C SER A 22 -12.74 0.46 4.53
N THR A 23 -13.42 0.15 3.41
CA THR A 23 -12.83 0.15 2.06
C THR A 23 -12.20 1.50 1.71
N HIS A 24 -12.81 2.62 2.14
CA HIS A 24 -12.25 3.95 1.93
C HIS A 24 -10.94 4.16 2.68
N MET A 25 -10.89 3.73 3.95
CA MET A 25 -9.67 3.80 4.76
C MET A 25 -8.54 2.97 4.15
N ASN A 26 -8.86 1.75 3.69
CA ASN A 26 -7.88 0.90 3.02
C ASN A 26 -7.29 1.59 1.79
N ARG A 27 -8.11 2.29 0.98
CA ARG A 27 -7.61 3.08 -0.15
C ARG A 27 -6.69 4.21 0.29
N ARG A 28 -7.03 4.94 1.35
CA ARG A 28 -6.17 6.00 1.90
C ARG A 28 -4.82 5.46 2.39
N ILE A 29 -4.82 4.33 3.08
CA ILE A 29 -3.58 3.65 3.51
C ILE A 29 -2.71 3.31 2.31
N LEU A 30 -3.30 2.76 1.23
CA LEU A 30 -2.56 2.45 0.00
C LEU A 30 -1.98 3.69 -0.68
N LEU A 31 -2.71 4.80 -0.68
CA LEU A 31 -2.23 6.06 -1.25
C LEU A 31 -1.10 6.67 -0.42
N ALA A 32 -1.19 6.63 0.91
CA ALA A 32 -0.14 7.11 1.82
C ALA A 32 1.17 6.34 1.58
N ILE A 33 1.10 5.02 1.41
CA ILE A 33 2.28 4.18 1.12
C ILE A 33 2.87 4.44 -0.26
N LYS A 34 2.02 4.69 -1.27
CA LYS A 34 2.52 5.07 -2.60
C LYS A 34 3.26 6.40 -2.56
N LYS A 35 2.83 7.33 -1.69
CA LYS A 35 3.47 8.63 -1.48
C LYS A 35 4.81 8.49 -0.73
N ASP A 36 4.82 7.74 0.36
CA ASP A 36 6.02 7.47 1.16
C ASP A 36 6.16 5.95 1.44
N PRO A 37 6.91 5.21 0.61
CA PRO A 37 7.05 3.76 0.76
C PRO A 37 7.89 3.33 1.96
N PHE A 38 8.55 4.28 2.65
CA PHE A 38 9.37 4.04 3.83
C PHE A 38 8.67 4.49 5.13
N ALA A 39 7.43 4.98 5.04
CA ALA A 39 6.65 5.39 6.21
C ALA A 39 6.40 4.20 7.16
N SER A 40 6.47 4.46 8.46
CA SER A 40 6.09 3.50 9.49
C SER A 40 4.56 3.42 9.62
N SER A 41 4.04 2.31 10.15
CA SER A 41 2.60 2.15 10.40
C SER A 41 2.00 3.25 11.28
N SER A 42 2.73 3.73 12.30
CA SER A 42 2.25 4.85 13.12
C SER A 42 2.13 6.13 12.32
N LYS A 43 3.12 6.43 11.46
CA LYS A 43 3.10 7.59 10.57
C LYS A 43 1.96 7.50 9.55
N ILE A 44 1.72 6.33 8.98
CA ILE A 44 0.61 6.10 8.05
C ILE A 44 -0.73 6.33 8.76
N LEU A 45 -0.89 5.86 10.00
CA LEU A 45 -2.11 6.08 10.77
C LEU A 45 -2.37 7.56 11.07
N THR A 46 -1.32 8.32 11.40
CA THR A 46 -1.44 9.78 11.59
C THR A 46 -1.79 10.51 10.30
N GLU A 47 -1.32 10.05 9.13
CA GLU A 47 -1.69 10.66 7.84
C GLU A 47 -3.11 10.31 7.39
N VAL A 48 -3.65 9.18 7.85
CA VAL A 48 -4.99 8.69 7.48
C VAL A 48 -6.04 9.13 8.51
N ASP A 49 -5.65 9.69 9.65
CA ASP A 49 -6.49 10.01 10.82
C ASP A 49 -7.36 8.81 11.23
N ALA A 50 -6.75 7.62 11.24
CA ALA A 50 -7.45 6.38 11.55
C ALA A 50 -7.33 6.01 13.03
N ASP A 51 -8.47 5.83 13.71
CA ASP A 51 -8.54 5.28 15.07
C ASP A 51 -8.37 3.74 15.06
N ILE A 52 -7.17 3.31 14.70
CA ILE A 52 -6.82 1.90 14.56
C ILE A 52 -5.44 1.67 15.15
N SER A 53 -5.24 0.53 15.80
CA SER A 53 -3.91 0.17 16.31
C SER A 53 -2.91 -0.09 15.18
N ALA A 54 -1.64 0.31 15.37
CA ALA A 54 -0.56 0.07 14.41
C ALA A 54 -0.38 -1.41 14.03
N ARG A 55 -0.71 -2.34 14.95
CA ARG A 55 -0.68 -3.78 14.66
C ARG A 55 -1.75 -4.19 13.64
N THR A 56 -2.92 -3.56 13.71
CA THR A 56 -4.00 -3.83 12.75
C THR A 56 -3.63 -3.27 11.38
N ASP A 57 -3.02 -2.09 11.32
CA ASP A 57 -2.47 -1.53 10.09
C ASP A 57 -1.43 -2.48 9.47
N LYS A 58 -0.39 -2.92 10.19
CA LYS A 58 0.58 -3.91 9.70
C LYS A 58 -0.07 -5.15 9.08
N ARG A 59 -1.11 -5.70 9.73
CA ARG A 59 -1.85 -6.85 9.18
C ARG A 59 -2.53 -6.52 7.85
N ARG A 60 -3.10 -5.31 7.71
CA ARG A 60 -3.68 -4.84 6.45
C ARG A 60 -2.63 -4.71 5.35
N LEU A 61 -1.45 -4.19 5.68
CA LEU A 61 -0.35 -4.07 4.73
C LEU A 61 0.07 -5.44 4.19
N LEU A 62 0.15 -6.44 5.07
CA LEU A 62 0.41 -7.82 4.69
C LEU A 62 -0.70 -8.42 3.83
N GLU A 63 -1.98 -8.20 4.17
CA GLU A 63 -3.13 -8.62 3.34
C GLU A 63 -3.10 -7.97 1.94
N PHE A 64 -2.62 -6.72 1.83
CA PHE A 64 -2.43 -6.02 0.57
C PHE A 64 -1.11 -6.35 -0.15
N HIS A 65 -0.34 -7.32 0.34
CA HIS A 65 0.92 -7.76 -0.25
C HIS A 65 1.97 -6.65 -0.39
N ILE A 66 1.92 -5.65 0.49
CA ILE A 66 2.89 -4.56 0.53
C ILE A 66 4.11 -5.04 1.29
N LYS A 67 5.24 -5.08 0.58
CA LYS A 67 6.53 -5.46 1.15
C LYS A 67 7.19 -4.25 1.82
N SER A 68 7.86 -4.50 2.95
CA SER A 68 8.77 -3.52 3.53
C SER A 68 9.91 -3.22 2.55
N ARG A 69 10.36 -1.97 2.53
CA ARG A 69 11.45 -1.50 1.66
C ARG A 69 12.65 -1.13 2.54
N SER A 70 13.83 -1.39 2.01
CA SER A 70 15.10 -0.92 2.57
C SER A 70 15.78 -0.02 1.54
N PRO A 71 16.35 1.13 1.95
CA PRO A 71 17.08 1.98 1.02
C PRO A 71 18.28 1.23 0.45
N ARG A 72 18.57 1.46 -0.83
CA ARG A 72 19.74 0.90 -1.49
C ARG A 72 20.99 1.62 -0.98
N LYS A 73 22.07 0.87 -0.73
CA LYS A 73 23.40 1.42 -0.44
C LYS A 73 23.99 2.02 -1.73
N VAL A 74 23.72 3.29 -1.99
CA VAL A 74 24.28 4.04 -3.13
C VAL A 74 25.13 5.19 -2.63
N PRO A 75 26.23 5.53 -3.33
CA PRO A 75 27.00 6.72 -2.98
C PRO A 75 26.14 7.96 -3.18
N LEU A 76 26.38 8.98 -2.36
CA LEU A 76 25.74 10.29 -2.53
C LEU A 76 26.35 10.97 -3.76
N LEU A 77 25.59 10.98 -4.87
CA LEU A 77 26.05 11.59 -6.12
C LEU A 77 25.89 13.11 -6.06
N GLN A 78 26.98 13.83 -6.32
CA GLN A 78 26.92 15.28 -6.58
C GLN A 78 26.44 15.54 -8.00
N LYS A 79 25.88 16.74 -8.25
CA LYS A 79 25.36 17.14 -9.58
C LYS A 79 26.37 16.93 -10.73
N ARG A 80 27.67 17.17 -10.47
CA ARG A 80 28.75 16.93 -11.45
C ARG A 80 28.93 15.45 -11.80
N HIS A 81 28.74 14.54 -10.84
CA HIS A 81 28.85 13.09 -11.07
C HIS A 81 27.66 12.58 -11.90
N LEU A 82 26.48 13.18 -11.75
CA LEU A 82 25.32 12.89 -12.60
C LEU A 82 25.57 13.35 -14.05
N LYS A 83 26.07 14.58 -14.24
CA LYS A 83 26.36 15.12 -15.57
C LYS A 83 27.44 14.32 -16.32
N ASN A 84 28.47 13.88 -15.60
CA ASN A 84 29.60 13.15 -16.20
C ASN A 84 29.31 11.65 -16.33
N GLY A 85 28.42 11.08 -15.50
CA GLY A 85 28.07 9.65 -15.51
C GLY A 85 26.89 9.29 -16.42
N LEU A 86 26.06 10.27 -16.84
CA LEU A 86 24.87 10.07 -17.68
C LEU A 86 25.14 10.39 -19.17
N GLY A 87 26.29 9.99 -19.71
CA GLY A 87 26.57 10.11 -21.15
C GLY A 87 25.61 9.33 -22.06
N ILE A 88 24.59 8.65 -21.53
CA ILE A 88 23.63 7.83 -22.27
C ILE A 88 22.27 7.89 -21.52
N PHE A 89 21.20 8.27 -22.24
CA PHE A 89 19.78 8.40 -21.82
C PHE A 89 19.43 9.65 -20.98
N CYS A 90 18.49 10.52 -21.34
CA CYS A 90 17.33 10.39 -22.22
C CYS A 90 16.90 11.81 -22.67
N ALA A 91 16.50 11.96 -23.94
CA ALA A 91 15.92 13.19 -24.46
C ALA A 91 14.57 13.50 -23.77
N PRO A 92 14.19 14.77 -23.59
CA PRO A 92 12.86 15.12 -23.14
C PRO A 92 11.88 14.88 -24.30
N THR A 93 11.14 13.78 -24.25
CA THR A 93 9.91 13.65 -25.04
C THR A 93 8.82 14.46 -24.35
N TYR A 94 8.33 15.50 -25.02
CA TYR A 94 7.09 16.22 -24.69
C TYR A 94 5.88 15.31 -24.88
#